data_AF-A0AAJ7UA43-F1
#
_entry.id   AF-A0AAJ7UA43-F1
#
_cell.length_a   1.000
_cell.length_b   1.000
_cell.length_c   1.000
_cell.angle_alpha   90.00
_cell.angle_beta   90.00
_cell.angle_gamma   90.00
#
_symmetry.space_group_name_H-M   'P 1'
#
loop_
_entity.id
_entity.type
_entity.pdbx_description
1 polymer ?
#
loop_
_entity_poly.entity_id
_entity_poly.type
_entity_poly.pdbx_seq_one_letter_code
_entity_poly.pdbx_strand_id
1 'polypeptide(L)'
;MGLFKLPLFLSISTTLLCAGVVRTAVCFSAEDCSGIPPKKWSEEPPHSCLEIKEKTKTERDGLYSLQTKSGQPYQAFCDMNTNGGGWTLVASVHENNIAAKCTTGDRWTSQQGSNSAVPFVDGDKNWANLNTFGVPESATDDDYKNPGYYDLEANDIAVWHVPNGTPLPAWKTSSLFRYHTESKFLAAFGGSFYSFFKNFFPLTYNSGSCPTNNGPAYPIVYDYGSDAVVNSLSCPNCLSGTTSGFVQFRVFNNERAPFAICSGLKVVSNCDTEHFCVGGGGYVPQESPKECGDFGAFDWSGYGTGVEWSASKKLLESAILIYYR
;
A
#
# COMPACT_ATOMS: atom_id res chain seq x y z
N MET A 1 -9.13 -77.98 62.15
CA MET A 1 -9.87 -77.50 60.96
C MET A 1 -9.45 -76.07 60.70
N GLY A 2 -9.00 -75.77 59.48
CA GLY A 2 -8.63 -74.41 59.04
C GLY A 2 -7.14 -74.27 58.71
N LEU A 3 -6.73 -74.70 57.51
CA LEU A 3 -5.49 -74.25 56.87
C LEU A 3 -5.61 -72.75 56.52
N PHE A 4 -4.52 -71.98 56.58
CA PHE A 4 -4.14 -71.10 55.46
C PHE A 4 -2.65 -70.72 55.52
N LYS A 5 -2.14 -70.44 54.31
CA LYS A 5 -0.76 -70.53 53.84
C LYS A 5 0.09 -69.28 54.16
N LEU A 6 1.39 -69.55 54.34
CA LEU A 6 2.59 -68.72 54.10
C LEU A 6 2.60 -68.06 52.68
N PRO A 7 3.58 -67.23 52.25
CA PRO A 7 4.66 -66.53 52.99
C PRO A 7 5.09 -65.11 52.47
N LEU A 8 6.04 -64.53 53.21
CA LEU A 8 7.31 -63.90 52.77
C LEU A 8 7.42 -62.48 52.15
N PHE A 9 8.33 -61.75 52.82
CA PHE A 9 9.30 -60.73 52.39
C PHE A 9 8.84 -59.32 52.04
N LEU A 10 9.08 -58.41 53.00
CA LEU A 10 9.27 -56.98 52.79
C LEU A 10 10.65 -56.60 53.34
N SER A 11 11.48 -55.93 52.55
CA SER A 11 12.67 -55.22 53.03
C SER A 11 13.01 -54.03 52.13
N ILE A 12 12.79 -52.83 52.72
CA ILE A 12 13.60 -51.58 52.68
C ILE A 12 13.72 -50.87 51.30
N SER A 13 13.01 -49.75 51.07
CA SER A 13 13.41 -48.33 51.33
C SER A 13 14.57 -47.87 50.42
N THR A 14 14.55 -46.74 49.69
CA THR A 14 14.27 -45.37 50.13
C THR A 14 14.15 -44.44 48.88
N THR A 15 13.39 -43.37 49.04
CA THR A 15 13.12 -42.19 48.17
C THR A 15 14.29 -41.52 47.43
N LEU A 16 14.06 -40.94 46.23
CA LEU A 16 14.20 -39.48 45.97
C LEU A 16 13.70 -39.03 44.56
N LEU A 17 13.25 -37.77 44.51
CA LEU A 17 12.58 -37.00 43.46
C LEU A 17 13.41 -36.74 42.16
N CYS A 18 12.75 -36.56 41.00
CA CYS A 18 12.54 -35.26 40.30
C CYS A 18 12.39 -35.39 38.76
N ALA A 19 11.43 -34.63 38.22
CA ALA A 19 11.37 -33.94 36.93
C ALA A 19 11.47 -34.72 35.59
N GLY A 20 10.61 -34.31 34.65
CA GLY A 20 10.33 -35.02 33.41
C GLY A 20 11.35 -34.88 32.29
N VAL A 21 11.23 -35.78 31.31
CA VAL A 21 11.54 -35.55 29.90
C VAL A 21 10.52 -36.34 29.09
N VAL A 22 9.61 -35.63 28.42
CA VAL A 22 8.81 -36.18 27.33
C VAL A 22 9.80 -36.55 26.24
N ARG A 23 9.93 -37.86 25.95
CA ARG A 23 10.88 -38.39 24.99
C ARG A 23 10.67 -37.75 23.62
N THR A 24 11.60 -36.89 23.23
CA THR A 24 12.02 -36.76 21.84
C THR A 24 12.39 -38.15 21.33
N ALA A 25 11.77 -38.58 20.25
CA ALA A 25 12.20 -39.81 19.57
C ALA A 25 13.60 -39.57 19.03
N VAL A 26 14.57 -40.33 19.56
CA VAL A 26 15.93 -40.39 19.02
C VAL A 26 15.98 -41.61 18.10
N CYS A 27 16.16 -41.40 16.80
CA CYS A 27 16.32 -42.47 15.81
C CYS A 27 17.79 -42.92 15.76
N PHE A 28 18.03 -44.24 15.69
CA PHE A 28 19.37 -44.85 15.74
C PHE A 28 19.84 -45.44 14.39
N SER A 29 19.04 -45.40 13.33
CA SER A 29 19.43 -45.80 11.96
C SER A 29 18.48 -45.21 10.90
N ALA A 30 18.97 -45.04 9.67
CA ALA A 30 18.21 -44.55 8.51
C ALA A 30 17.10 -45.52 8.04
N GLU A 31 17.12 -46.78 8.48
CA GLU A 31 16.16 -47.81 8.08
C GLU A 31 14.83 -47.75 8.87
N ASP A 32 14.82 -47.07 10.02
CA ASP A 32 13.65 -46.89 10.90
C ASP A 32 12.69 -45.78 10.43
N CYS A 33 13.02 -45.05 9.36
CA CYS A 33 12.20 -43.98 8.79
C CYS A 33 11.33 -44.43 7.60
N SER A 34 11.28 -45.72 7.28
CA SER A 34 10.66 -46.27 6.05
C SER A 34 9.12 -46.33 6.04
N GLY A 35 8.45 -45.68 7.00
CA GLY A 35 6.97 -45.68 7.12
C GLY A 35 6.32 -44.33 7.38
N ILE A 36 7.09 -43.23 7.43
CA ILE A 36 6.53 -41.88 7.56
C ILE A 36 6.57 -41.25 6.17
N PRO A 37 5.42 -41.01 5.51
CA PRO A 37 5.44 -40.26 4.27
C PRO A 37 6.09 -38.90 4.58
N PRO A 38 7.09 -38.45 3.80
CA PRO A 38 7.60 -37.10 3.98
C PRO A 38 6.40 -36.17 3.87
N LYS A 39 6.16 -35.37 4.92
CA LYS A 39 5.12 -34.34 4.90
C LYS A 39 5.41 -33.54 3.62
N LYS A 40 4.51 -33.64 2.65
CA LYS A 40 4.67 -33.07 1.31
C LYS A 40 4.66 -31.55 1.45
N TRP A 41 5.83 -30.96 1.72
CA TRP A 41 5.99 -29.51 1.70
C TRP A 41 6.10 -29.08 0.24
N SER A 42 4.94 -28.96 -0.38
CA SER A 42 4.74 -28.07 -1.51
C SER A 42 3.47 -27.26 -1.22
N GLU A 43 3.47 -26.52 -0.11
CA GLU A 43 2.57 -25.38 -0.03
C GLU A 43 3.19 -24.34 -0.96
N GLU A 44 2.55 -24.12 -2.11
CA GLU A 44 2.91 -23.02 -2.99
C GLU A 44 2.94 -21.73 -2.16
N PRO A 45 3.99 -20.90 -2.29
CA PRO A 45 4.08 -19.64 -1.59
C PRO A 45 2.82 -18.80 -1.82
N PRO A 46 2.30 -18.12 -0.80
CA PRO A 46 1.08 -17.33 -0.93
C PRO A 46 1.29 -16.18 -1.92
N HIS A 47 0.25 -15.88 -2.70
CA HIS A 47 0.28 -14.80 -3.68
C HIS A 47 -0.04 -13.44 -3.07
N SER A 48 -0.86 -13.41 -2.02
CA SER A 48 -1.31 -12.18 -1.37
C SER A 48 -1.41 -12.30 0.15
N CYS A 49 -1.51 -11.16 0.83
CA CYS A 49 -1.79 -11.11 2.26
C CYS A 49 -3.17 -11.67 2.61
N LEU A 50 -4.15 -11.50 1.71
CA LEU A 50 -5.49 -12.06 1.88
C LEU A 50 -5.45 -13.59 1.94
N GLU A 51 -4.69 -14.22 1.06
CA GLU A 51 -4.51 -15.67 1.05
C GLU A 51 -3.89 -16.17 2.37
N ILE A 52 -2.87 -15.46 2.87
CA ILE A 52 -2.27 -15.76 4.17
C ILE A 52 -3.30 -15.62 5.29
N LYS A 53 -4.06 -14.52 5.29
CA LYS A 53 -5.10 -14.24 6.29
C LYS A 53 -6.16 -15.34 6.28
N GLU A 54 -6.59 -15.79 5.11
CA GLU A 54 -7.60 -16.83 4.97
C GLU A 54 -7.11 -18.21 5.40
N LYS A 55 -5.88 -18.59 5.03
CA LYS A 55 -5.29 -19.90 5.38
C LYS A 55 -4.90 -20.00 6.84
N THR A 56 -4.24 -18.98 7.38
CA THR A 56 -3.62 -19.04 8.71
C THR A 56 -4.45 -18.38 9.81
N LYS A 57 -5.41 -17.52 9.44
CA LYS A 57 -6.15 -16.66 10.36
C LYS A 57 -5.26 -15.76 11.23
N THR A 58 -4.01 -15.51 10.82
CA THR A 58 -3.09 -14.63 11.55
C THR A 58 -3.67 -13.24 11.75
N GLU A 59 -3.44 -12.63 12.90
CA GLU A 59 -3.80 -11.23 13.21
C GLU A 59 -2.56 -10.33 13.27
N ARG A 60 -1.39 -10.86 12.92
CA ARG A 60 -0.14 -10.10 13.01
C ARG A 60 0.11 -9.31 11.73
N ASP A 61 0.06 -7.99 11.84
CA ASP A 61 0.61 -7.10 10.82
C ASP A 61 2.13 -7.32 10.72
N GLY A 62 2.71 -7.13 9.54
CA GLY A 62 4.15 -7.30 9.35
C GLY A 62 4.56 -7.64 7.93
N LEU A 63 5.84 -7.94 7.74
CA LEU A 63 6.37 -8.37 6.45
C LEU A 63 6.09 -9.86 6.21
N TYR A 64 5.62 -10.16 5.01
CA TYR A 64 5.41 -11.53 4.54
C TYR A 64 6.08 -11.71 3.18
N SER A 65 6.59 -12.92 2.96
CA SER A 65 7.08 -13.35 1.65
C SER A 65 5.91 -13.80 0.80
N LEU A 66 5.77 -13.19 -0.37
CA LEU A 66 4.75 -13.47 -1.37
C LEU A 66 5.42 -13.93 -2.67
N GLN A 67 4.62 -14.49 -3.57
CA GLN A 67 5.09 -14.87 -4.90
C GLN A 67 4.08 -14.44 -5.97
N THR A 68 4.57 -13.93 -7.11
CA THR A 68 3.69 -13.63 -8.24
C THR A 68 3.13 -14.91 -8.88
N LYS A 69 2.13 -14.78 -9.74
CA LYS A 69 1.63 -15.90 -10.57
C LYS A 69 2.73 -16.52 -11.45
N SER A 70 3.72 -15.73 -11.85
CA SER A 70 4.87 -16.19 -12.64
C SER A 70 5.99 -16.85 -11.80
N GLY A 71 5.83 -16.90 -10.48
CA GLY A 71 6.81 -17.50 -9.57
C GLY A 71 7.87 -16.54 -9.05
N GLN A 72 7.79 -15.23 -9.31
CA GLN A 72 8.74 -14.25 -8.80
C GLN A 72 8.49 -13.98 -7.30
N PRO A 73 9.45 -14.28 -6.40
CA PRO A 73 9.29 -13.98 -4.99
C PRO A 73 9.48 -12.48 -4.72
N TYR A 74 8.72 -11.95 -3.76
CA TYR A 74 8.88 -10.59 -3.25
C TYR A 74 8.40 -10.50 -1.79
N GLN A 75 8.76 -9.43 -1.09
CA GLN A 75 8.23 -9.14 0.25
C GLN A 75 7.31 -7.93 0.20
N ALA A 76 6.26 -7.99 1.02
CA ALA A 76 5.32 -6.89 1.20
C ALA A 76 4.89 -6.80 2.66
N PHE A 77 4.56 -5.59 3.10
CA PHE A 77 3.89 -5.41 4.38
C PHE A 77 2.41 -5.79 4.24
N CYS A 78 1.93 -6.62 5.15
CA CYS A 78 0.54 -7.03 5.26
C CYS A 78 -0.13 -6.37 6.46
N ASP A 79 -1.25 -5.70 6.22
CA ASP A 79 -2.18 -5.34 7.29
C ASP A 79 -3.25 -6.44 7.42
N MET A 80 -3.16 -7.15 8.53
CA MET A 80 -3.95 -8.33 8.87
C MET A 80 -5.13 -7.99 9.80
N ASN A 81 -5.42 -6.70 10.04
CA ASN A 81 -6.44 -6.28 11.00
C ASN A 81 -7.52 -5.37 10.42
N THR A 82 -7.20 -4.43 9.53
CA THR A 82 -8.20 -3.45 9.05
C THR A 82 -9.32 -4.12 8.27
N ASN A 83 -10.58 -3.89 8.63
CA ASN A 83 -11.76 -4.51 8.01
C ASN A 83 -11.63 -6.05 7.90
N GLY A 84 -11.06 -6.72 8.91
CA GLY A 84 -10.82 -8.17 8.86
C GLY A 84 -9.51 -8.60 8.20
N GLY A 85 -8.67 -7.65 7.75
CA GLY A 85 -7.30 -7.89 7.29
C GLY A 85 -7.16 -8.37 5.85
N GLY A 86 -5.93 -8.77 5.52
CA GLY A 86 -5.57 -9.30 4.20
C GLY A 86 -5.09 -8.25 3.20
N TRP A 87 -4.77 -7.04 3.67
CA TRP A 87 -4.34 -5.94 2.81
C TRP A 87 -2.84 -6.05 2.48
N THR A 88 -2.50 -6.08 1.20
CA THR A 88 -1.09 -6.13 0.72
C THR A 88 -0.61 -4.75 0.32
N LEU A 89 0.44 -4.22 0.95
CA LEU A 89 1.11 -3.00 0.48
C LEU A 89 1.71 -3.27 -0.90
N VAL A 90 1.35 -2.46 -1.89
CA VAL A 90 1.82 -2.62 -3.28
C VAL A 90 2.61 -1.43 -3.80
N ALA A 91 2.33 -0.24 -3.27
CA ALA A 91 3.01 0.98 -3.66
C ALA A 91 3.04 2.03 -2.54
N SER A 92 3.94 2.98 -2.65
CA SER A 92 3.97 4.23 -1.88
C SER A 92 4.38 5.37 -2.79
N VAL A 93 3.65 6.49 -2.72
CA VAL A 93 4.02 7.77 -3.34
C VAL A 93 4.67 8.63 -2.26
N HIS A 94 5.91 9.02 -2.47
CA HIS A 94 6.69 9.79 -1.51
C HIS A 94 7.33 11.01 -2.19
N GLU A 95 7.07 12.19 -1.64
CA GLU A 95 7.71 13.43 -2.08
C GLU A 95 9.08 13.60 -1.40
N ASN A 96 10.16 13.51 -2.19
CA ASN A 96 11.52 13.64 -1.68
C ASN A 96 12.03 15.08 -1.63
N ASN A 97 11.55 15.96 -2.51
CA ASN A 97 11.93 17.36 -2.56
C ASN A 97 10.93 18.21 -3.37
N ILE A 98 9.88 18.68 -2.70
CA ILE A 98 8.80 19.44 -3.37
C ILE A 98 9.30 20.70 -4.12
N ALA A 99 10.44 21.27 -3.73
CA ALA A 99 11.02 22.44 -4.38
C ALA A 99 11.72 22.10 -5.72
N ALA A 100 12.11 20.83 -5.93
CA ALA A 100 12.76 20.36 -7.14
C ALA A 100 11.74 19.69 -8.07
N LYS A 101 11.35 20.39 -9.13
CA LYS A 101 10.19 20.01 -9.93
C LYS A 101 10.50 18.96 -11.01
N CYS A 102 9.89 17.78 -10.90
CA CYS A 102 10.05 16.65 -11.82
C CYS A 102 11.52 16.25 -12.02
N THR A 103 12.20 16.00 -10.90
CA THR A 103 13.62 15.64 -10.81
C THR A 103 13.81 14.20 -10.32
N THR A 104 15.05 13.80 -10.06
CA THR A 104 15.33 12.46 -9.50
C THR A 104 14.55 12.25 -8.20
N GLY A 105 13.75 11.19 -8.17
CA GLY A 105 12.83 10.91 -7.06
C GLY A 105 11.36 11.05 -7.46
N ASP A 106 11.02 11.90 -8.44
CA ASP A 106 9.64 12.09 -8.93
C ASP A 106 9.20 10.94 -9.86
N ARG A 107 9.15 9.72 -9.34
CA ARG A 107 8.91 8.50 -10.14
C ARG A 107 7.44 8.34 -10.49
N TRP A 108 6.53 8.91 -9.72
CA TRP A 108 5.09 8.84 -9.98
C TRP A 108 4.59 9.92 -10.94
N THR A 109 5.49 10.79 -11.40
CA THR A 109 5.29 11.78 -12.47
C THR A 109 6.36 11.65 -13.56
N SER A 110 7.45 12.40 -13.45
CA SER A 110 8.54 12.47 -14.42
C SER A 110 9.84 12.84 -13.72
N GLN A 111 10.91 12.11 -14.00
CA GLN A 111 12.26 12.48 -13.58
C GLN A 111 13.03 13.23 -14.69
N GLN A 112 12.33 13.68 -15.73
CA GLN A 112 12.89 14.33 -16.93
C GLN A 112 12.46 15.81 -17.05
N GLY A 113 12.05 16.42 -15.93
CA GLY A 113 11.41 17.73 -15.87
C GLY A 113 9.98 17.72 -16.38
N SER A 114 9.32 18.88 -16.31
CA SER A 114 8.06 19.14 -16.99
C SER A 114 8.33 19.37 -18.48
N ASN A 115 8.12 18.33 -19.30
CA ASN A 115 8.63 18.29 -20.67
C ASN A 115 7.52 18.02 -21.69
N SER A 116 7.23 19.01 -22.56
CA SER A 116 6.18 18.91 -23.57
C SER A 116 6.54 18.07 -24.80
N ALA A 117 7.79 17.62 -24.93
CA ALA A 117 8.20 16.81 -26.07
C ALA A 117 7.54 15.43 -26.03
N VAL A 118 7.04 14.96 -27.18
CA VAL A 118 6.24 13.73 -27.33
C VAL A 118 6.78 12.50 -26.57
N PRO A 119 8.11 12.22 -26.55
CA PRO A 119 8.62 11.06 -25.82
C PRO A 119 8.47 11.15 -24.28
N PHE A 120 8.33 12.36 -23.74
CA PHE A 120 8.42 12.66 -22.31
C PHE A 120 7.14 13.25 -21.71
N VAL A 121 6.20 13.69 -22.55
CA VAL A 121 4.99 14.43 -22.14
C VAL A 121 4.09 13.66 -21.16
N ASP A 122 4.17 12.34 -21.18
CA ASP A 122 3.41 11.45 -20.28
C ASP A 122 4.25 10.92 -19.10
N GLY A 123 5.50 11.40 -18.95
CA GLY A 123 6.36 11.11 -17.81
C GLY A 123 6.97 9.70 -17.80
N ASP A 124 7.32 9.24 -16.60
CA ASP A 124 7.98 7.95 -16.36
C ASP A 124 7.01 6.76 -16.52
N LYS A 125 5.69 7.01 -16.53
CA LYS A 125 4.62 6.02 -16.75
C LYS A 125 4.61 4.86 -15.74
N ASN A 126 5.15 5.08 -14.53
CA ASN A 126 5.25 4.03 -13.51
C ASN A 126 3.89 3.50 -13.03
N TRP A 127 2.81 4.28 -13.18
CA TRP A 127 1.44 3.81 -12.92
C TRP A 127 0.97 2.67 -13.85
N ALA A 128 1.51 2.59 -15.07
CA ALA A 128 1.03 1.72 -16.15
C ALA A 128 2.14 0.85 -16.78
N ASN A 129 3.26 0.68 -16.08
CA ASN A 129 4.37 -0.18 -16.49
C ASN A 129 4.69 -1.26 -15.41
N LEU A 130 5.66 -2.12 -15.70
CA LEU A 130 6.09 -3.21 -14.81
C LEU A 130 7.32 -2.87 -13.96
N ASN A 131 7.77 -1.61 -13.96
CA ASN A 131 8.91 -1.20 -13.13
C ASN A 131 8.57 -1.40 -11.65
N THR A 132 9.59 -1.74 -10.86
CA THR A 132 9.52 -1.87 -9.40
C THR A 132 10.70 -1.15 -8.77
N PHE A 133 10.53 -0.59 -7.59
CA PHE A 133 11.55 0.16 -6.87
C PHE A 133 11.27 0.19 -5.36
N GLY A 134 12.30 0.49 -4.58
CA GLY A 134 12.24 0.53 -3.13
C GLY A 134 12.12 -0.86 -2.49
N VAL A 135 12.11 -0.86 -1.16
CA VAL A 135 11.81 -2.02 -0.31
C VAL A 135 10.67 -1.62 0.65
N PRO A 136 9.87 -2.58 1.18
CA PRO A 136 8.74 -2.24 2.02
C PRO A 136 9.13 -1.31 3.18
N GLU A 137 10.21 -1.60 3.89
CA GLU A 137 10.63 -0.89 5.09
C GLU A 137 10.95 0.59 4.86
N SER A 138 11.33 0.96 3.62
CA SER A 138 11.66 2.34 3.24
C SER A 138 10.50 3.06 2.56
N ALA A 139 9.28 2.51 2.57
CA ALA A 139 8.12 3.08 1.87
C ALA A 139 7.69 4.47 2.38
N THR A 140 8.23 4.93 3.51
CA THR A 140 8.06 6.29 4.04
C THR A 140 9.32 7.15 3.91
N ASP A 141 10.39 6.62 3.31
CA ASP A 141 11.67 7.31 3.10
C ASP A 141 11.96 7.58 1.62
N ASP A 142 11.38 6.76 0.73
CA ASP A 142 11.43 6.89 -0.73
C ASP A 142 10.21 6.18 -1.33
N ASP A 143 10.01 6.34 -2.63
CA ASP A 143 8.96 5.61 -3.35
C ASP A 143 9.11 4.10 -3.22
N TYR A 144 7.96 3.43 -3.19
CA TYR A 144 7.90 1.98 -3.18
C TYR A 144 6.94 1.49 -4.26
N LYS A 145 7.33 0.44 -4.99
CA LYS A 145 6.43 -0.29 -5.90
C LYS A 145 6.95 -1.72 -6.06
N ASN A 146 6.11 -2.70 -5.75
CA ASN A 146 6.47 -4.12 -5.83
C ASN A 146 5.71 -4.86 -6.95
N PRO A 147 6.07 -6.12 -7.25
CA PRO A 147 5.37 -6.92 -8.27
C PRO A 147 3.87 -7.11 -8.03
N GLY A 148 3.43 -7.09 -6.77
CA GLY A 148 2.01 -7.19 -6.41
C GLY A 148 1.16 -6.05 -7.00
N TYR A 149 1.76 -4.88 -7.28
CA TYR A 149 1.07 -3.75 -7.93
C TYR A 149 0.45 -4.12 -9.29
N TYR A 150 1.11 -4.98 -10.07
CA TYR A 150 0.64 -5.39 -11.40
C TYR A 150 0.18 -6.85 -11.50
N ASP A 151 0.53 -7.70 -10.54
CA ASP A 151 0.24 -9.14 -10.56
C ASP A 151 -1.05 -9.51 -9.82
N LEU A 152 -1.35 -8.81 -8.71
CA LEU A 152 -2.51 -9.11 -7.87
C LEU A 152 -3.82 -8.79 -8.59
N GLU A 153 -4.84 -9.60 -8.31
CA GLU A 153 -6.22 -9.34 -8.67
C GLU A 153 -7.00 -9.01 -7.40
N ALA A 154 -7.17 -7.72 -7.14
CA ALA A 154 -7.86 -7.18 -5.97
C ALA A 154 -9.21 -6.55 -6.33
N ASN A 155 -10.05 -6.38 -5.32
CA ASN A 155 -11.36 -5.76 -5.46
C ASN A 155 -11.33 -4.30 -5.00
N ASP A 156 -10.61 -4.02 -3.93
CA ASP A 156 -10.60 -2.73 -3.25
C ASP A 156 -9.18 -2.29 -2.92
N ILE A 157 -9.07 -1.02 -2.53
CA ILE A 157 -7.82 -0.44 -2.04
C ILE A 157 -7.97 0.04 -0.60
N ALA A 158 -6.85 0.10 0.11
CA ALA A 158 -6.70 0.93 1.30
C ALA A 158 -5.55 1.91 1.09
N VAL A 159 -5.66 3.08 1.72
CA VAL A 159 -4.66 4.15 1.62
C VAL A 159 -4.37 4.71 3.00
N TRP A 160 -3.08 4.77 3.35
CA TRP A 160 -2.60 5.34 4.60
C TRP A 160 -1.68 6.52 4.28
N HIS A 161 -1.95 7.67 4.91
CA HIS A 161 -1.04 8.81 4.87
C HIS A 161 -0.15 8.76 6.10
N VAL A 162 1.13 8.44 5.91
CA VAL A 162 2.07 8.14 6.99
C VAL A 162 3.22 9.16 6.96
N PRO A 163 3.54 9.85 8.07
CA PRO A 163 4.64 10.82 8.09
C PRO A 163 5.96 10.22 7.59
N ASN A 164 6.72 11.00 6.83
CA ASN A 164 8.00 10.58 6.27
C ASN A 164 8.98 10.16 7.38
N GLY A 165 9.81 9.15 7.10
CA GLY A 165 10.75 8.57 8.06
C GLY A 165 10.12 7.78 9.20
N THR A 166 8.81 7.50 9.16
CA THR A 166 8.17 6.66 10.19
C THR A 166 8.59 5.20 10.01
N PRO A 167 9.14 4.52 11.03
CA PRO A 167 9.52 3.12 10.89
C PRO A 167 8.28 2.21 10.78
N LEU A 168 8.41 1.11 10.02
CA LEU A 168 7.33 0.18 9.69
C LEU A 168 6.40 -0.21 10.88
N PRO A 169 6.90 -0.57 12.07
CA PRO A 169 6.03 -0.92 13.20
C PRO A 169 5.11 0.21 13.67
N ALA A 170 5.44 1.46 13.36
CA ALA A 170 4.72 2.65 13.81
C ALA A 170 3.76 3.23 12.75
N TRP A 171 3.79 2.75 11.50
CA TRP A 171 2.98 3.32 10.41
C TRP A 171 1.50 3.45 10.77
N LYS A 172 0.90 2.37 11.28
CA LYS A 172 -0.53 2.32 11.59
C LYS A 172 -0.94 3.32 12.68
N THR A 173 -0.10 3.49 13.69
CA THR A 173 -0.34 4.38 14.84
C THR A 173 0.00 5.85 14.56
N SER A 174 0.95 6.09 13.64
CA SER A 174 1.41 7.43 13.29
C SER A 174 0.70 8.03 12.07
N SER A 175 -0.12 7.24 11.37
CA SER A 175 -0.86 7.69 10.20
C SER A 175 -1.72 8.92 10.52
N LEU A 176 -1.72 9.91 9.62
CA LEU A 176 -2.57 11.09 9.71
C LEU A 176 -4.04 10.71 9.54
N PHE A 177 -4.31 9.87 8.54
CA PHE A 177 -5.60 9.24 8.30
C PHE A 177 -5.40 7.95 7.49
N ARG A 178 -6.35 7.03 7.63
CA ARG A 178 -6.38 5.73 6.95
C ARG A 178 -7.79 5.46 6.50
N TYR A 179 -7.94 4.97 5.28
CA TYR A 179 -9.24 4.59 4.75
C TYR A 179 -9.12 3.42 3.78
N HIS A 180 -10.27 2.82 3.46
CA HIS A 180 -10.40 1.84 2.39
C HIS A 180 -11.67 2.06 1.57
N THR A 181 -11.73 1.42 0.41
CA THR A 181 -12.96 1.30 -0.38
C THR A 181 -13.66 -0.03 -0.06
N GLU A 182 -14.99 -0.08 -0.24
CA GLU A 182 -15.79 -1.31 -0.12
C GLU A 182 -16.65 -1.57 -1.37
N SER A 183 -16.37 -0.84 -2.45
CA SER A 183 -17.17 -0.86 -3.68
C SER A 183 -16.77 -1.99 -4.63
N LYS A 184 -15.65 -2.69 -4.35
CA LYS A 184 -15.06 -3.72 -5.20
C LYS A 184 -14.75 -3.23 -6.61
N PHE A 185 -14.49 -1.93 -6.75
CA PHE A 185 -14.40 -1.29 -8.05
C PHE A 185 -13.27 -1.84 -8.90
N LEU A 186 -12.15 -2.22 -8.28
CA LEU A 186 -10.93 -2.56 -8.98
C LEU A 186 -11.09 -3.86 -9.81
N ALA A 187 -11.98 -4.75 -9.38
CA ALA A 187 -12.31 -5.99 -10.09
C ALA A 187 -12.80 -5.73 -11.52
N ALA A 188 -13.62 -4.69 -11.72
CA ALA A 188 -14.14 -4.32 -13.04
C ALA A 188 -13.06 -3.77 -13.99
N PHE A 189 -11.89 -3.40 -13.46
CA PHE A 189 -10.78 -2.80 -14.20
C PHE A 189 -9.53 -3.68 -14.24
N GLY A 190 -9.71 -5.00 -14.06
CA GLY A 190 -8.63 -5.99 -14.15
C GLY A 190 -7.85 -6.19 -12.85
N GLY A 191 -8.40 -5.74 -11.71
CA GLY A 191 -7.93 -6.10 -10.37
C GLY A 191 -6.64 -5.44 -9.90
N SER A 192 -6.06 -4.52 -10.67
CA SER A 192 -4.83 -3.80 -10.31
C SER A 192 -4.84 -2.38 -10.84
N PHE A 193 -4.11 -1.46 -10.19
CA PHE A 193 -3.89 -0.12 -10.74
C PHE A 193 -3.08 -0.16 -12.03
N TYR A 194 -2.20 -1.13 -12.20
CA TYR A 194 -1.54 -1.35 -13.48
C TYR A 194 -2.57 -1.51 -14.61
N SER A 195 -3.52 -2.43 -14.48
CA SER A 195 -4.57 -2.60 -15.50
C SER A 195 -5.47 -1.37 -15.58
N PHE A 196 -5.85 -0.78 -14.44
CA PHE A 196 -6.68 0.41 -14.36
C PHE A 196 -6.10 1.58 -15.18
N PHE A 197 -4.86 1.99 -14.89
CA PHE A 197 -4.22 3.12 -15.58
C PHE A 197 -3.74 2.75 -16.99
N LYS A 198 -3.36 1.50 -17.24
CA LYS A 198 -2.91 1.10 -18.58
C LYS A 198 -4.05 0.98 -19.59
N ASN A 199 -5.16 0.36 -19.20
CA ASN A 199 -6.19 -0.08 -20.14
C ASN A 199 -7.43 0.81 -20.13
N PHE A 200 -7.73 1.49 -19.02
CA PHE A 200 -9.00 2.21 -18.84
C PHE A 200 -8.82 3.71 -18.67
N PHE A 201 -7.85 4.13 -17.85
CA PHE A 201 -7.65 5.52 -17.49
C PHE A 201 -6.18 5.95 -17.60
N PRO A 202 -5.61 6.04 -18.82
CA PRO A 202 -4.23 6.46 -19.02
C PRO A 202 -3.98 7.90 -18.56
N LEU A 203 -2.80 8.11 -17.97
CA LEU A 203 -2.25 9.41 -17.57
C LEU A 203 -1.54 10.05 -18.76
N THR A 204 -2.32 10.41 -19.77
CA THR A 204 -1.81 11.02 -21.01
C THR A 204 -2.13 12.51 -21.04
N TYR A 205 -1.12 13.34 -21.25
CA TYR A 205 -1.29 14.79 -21.35
C TYR A 205 -2.26 15.15 -22.50
N ASN A 206 -3.15 16.11 -22.26
CA ASN A 206 -4.11 16.61 -23.27
C ASN A 206 -5.05 15.53 -23.84
N SER A 207 -5.22 14.40 -23.15
CA SER A 207 -6.16 13.34 -23.53
C SER A 207 -7.60 13.57 -23.01
N GLY A 208 -7.81 14.60 -22.20
CA GLY A 208 -9.09 14.95 -21.61
C GLY A 208 -9.10 16.36 -21.03
N SER A 209 -10.22 16.71 -20.41
CA SER A 209 -10.47 18.01 -19.79
C SER A 209 -11.23 17.86 -18.47
N CYS A 210 -11.00 18.78 -17.55
CA CYS A 210 -11.74 18.87 -16.30
C CYS A 210 -13.10 19.57 -16.48
N PRO A 211 -14.16 19.16 -15.74
CA PRO A 211 -14.28 17.89 -15.01
C PRO A 211 -14.73 16.74 -15.91
N THR A 212 -15.09 17.03 -17.17
CA THR A 212 -15.82 16.15 -18.10
C THR A 212 -15.16 14.78 -18.32
N ASN A 213 -13.83 14.72 -18.36
CA ASN A 213 -13.08 13.49 -18.67
C ASN A 213 -12.37 12.90 -17.44
N ASN A 214 -12.62 13.42 -16.25
CA ASN A 214 -12.07 12.87 -15.02
C ASN A 214 -12.51 11.41 -14.86
N GLY A 215 -11.62 10.59 -14.32
CA GLY A 215 -11.90 9.20 -13.99
C GLY A 215 -12.83 9.06 -12.78
N PRO A 216 -13.16 7.82 -12.42
CA PRO A 216 -14.16 7.52 -11.41
C PRO A 216 -13.70 7.94 -10.02
N ALA A 217 -14.67 8.29 -9.18
CA ALA A 217 -14.50 8.54 -7.77
C ALA A 217 -15.32 7.52 -6.97
N TYR A 218 -14.74 6.98 -5.91
CA TYR A 218 -15.38 5.97 -5.06
C TYR A 218 -15.44 6.46 -3.62
N PRO A 219 -16.55 6.21 -2.90
CA PRO A 219 -16.66 6.56 -1.50
C PRO A 219 -15.64 5.75 -0.68
N ILE A 220 -15.11 6.38 0.37
CA ILE A 220 -14.16 5.76 1.28
C ILE A 220 -14.77 5.56 2.67
N VAL A 221 -14.27 4.57 3.40
CA VAL A 221 -14.57 4.31 4.80
C VAL A 221 -13.31 4.58 5.60
N TYR A 222 -13.36 5.51 6.55
CA TYR A 222 -12.22 5.83 7.40
C TYR A 222 -12.01 4.77 8.48
N ASP A 223 -10.80 4.22 8.53
CA ASP A 223 -10.31 3.37 9.63
C ASP A 223 -9.67 4.22 10.74
N TYR A 224 -9.19 5.42 10.37
CA TYR A 224 -8.68 6.44 11.27
C TYR A 224 -8.73 7.81 10.57
N GLY A 225 -9.11 8.85 11.30
CA GLY A 225 -9.35 10.18 10.74
C GLY A 225 -10.79 10.39 10.28
N SER A 226 -11.02 11.43 9.49
CA SER A 226 -12.34 11.81 8.97
C SER A 226 -12.18 12.83 7.85
N ASP A 227 -13.29 13.17 7.18
CA ASP A 227 -13.33 14.29 6.22
C ASP A 227 -12.83 15.60 6.84
N ALA A 228 -13.15 15.85 8.12
CA ALA A 228 -12.67 17.05 8.82
C ALA A 228 -11.13 17.04 8.97
N VAL A 229 -10.53 15.88 9.20
CA VAL A 229 -9.06 15.74 9.26
C VAL A 229 -8.46 15.99 7.89
N VAL A 230 -8.96 15.33 6.84
CA VAL A 230 -8.49 15.56 5.46
C VAL A 230 -8.60 17.03 5.08
N ASN A 231 -9.76 17.65 5.31
CA ASN A 231 -9.99 19.05 4.97
C ASN A 231 -9.08 20.01 5.75
N SER A 232 -8.72 19.68 7.00
CA SER A 232 -7.77 20.48 7.78
C SER A 232 -6.31 20.37 7.31
N LEU A 233 -6.00 19.32 6.54
CA LEU A 233 -4.67 19.01 6.03
C LEU A 233 -4.47 19.47 4.58
N SER A 234 -5.53 19.44 3.78
CA SER A 234 -5.59 19.94 2.40
C SER A 234 -5.46 21.47 2.34
N CYS A 235 -5.20 22.01 1.15
CA CYS A 235 -5.17 23.46 0.98
C CYS A 235 -6.58 24.08 1.13
N PRO A 236 -6.74 25.27 1.72
CA PRO A 236 -8.04 25.90 1.89
C PRO A 236 -8.84 26.09 0.59
N ASN A 237 -8.20 26.53 -0.49
CA ASN A 237 -8.86 26.78 -1.78
C ASN A 237 -9.25 25.49 -2.51
N CYS A 238 -8.58 24.37 -2.20
CA CYS A 238 -8.86 23.04 -2.75
C CYS A 238 -10.26 22.54 -2.37
N LEU A 239 -10.81 22.99 -1.23
CA LEU A 239 -12.08 22.50 -0.71
C LEU A 239 -13.29 23.07 -1.46
N SER A 240 -13.15 24.29 -1.99
CA SER A 240 -14.18 24.87 -2.84
C SER A 240 -14.24 24.08 -4.14
N GLY A 241 -15.44 23.66 -4.57
CA GLY A 241 -15.61 22.89 -5.81
C GLY A 241 -15.13 21.43 -5.74
N THR A 242 -14.90 20.89 -4.54
CA THR A 242 -14.66 19.46 -4.29
C THR A 242 -15.67 18.88 -3.30
N THR A 243 -15.63 17.57 -3.11
CA THR A 243 -16.43 16.85 -2.10
C THR A 243 -15.54 15.85 -1.38
N SER A 244 -15.48 15.95 -0.04
CA SER A 244 -14.74 15.02 0.81
C SER A 244 -15.39 13.63 0.89
N GLY A 245 -14.66 12.64 1.38
CA GLY A 245 -15.17 11.29 1.59
C GLY A 245 -15.08 10.40 0.36
N PHE A 246 -14.17 10.73 -0.56
CA PHE A 246 -13.92 9.98 -1.79
C PHE A 246 -12.43 9.79 -2.06
N VAL A 247 -12.09 8.76 -2.82
CA VAL A 247 -10.85 8.69 -3.59
C VAL A 247 -11.21 8.79 -5.06
N GLN A 248 -10.51 9.65 -5.81
CA GLN A 248 -10.72 9.81 -7.25
C GLN A 248 -9.46 9.51 -8.03
N PHE A 249 -9.62 8.92 -9.22
CA PHE A 249 -8.51 8.51 -10.08
C PHE A 249 -8.53 9.23 -11.42
N ARG A 250 -7.34 9.47 -12.00
CA ARG A 250 -7.13 10.06 -13.33
C ARG A 250 -7.99 11.30 -13.54
N VAL A 251 -7.67 12.38 -12.82
CA VAL A 251 -8.29 13.69 -13.05
C VAL A 251 -7.42 14.52 -13.97
N PHE A 252 -7.99 15.57 -14.55
CA PHE A 252 -7.25 16.59 -15.29
C PHE A 252 -7.32 17.92 -14.55
N ASN A 253 -6.30 18.76 -14.72
CA ASN A 253 -6.38 20.16 -14.33
C ASN A 253 -6.91 21.05 -15.48
N ASN A 254 -6.92 22.37 -15.27
CA ASN A 254 -7.34 23.37 -16.25
C ASN A 254 -6.56 23.25 -17.59
N GLU A 255 -5.27 22.99 -17.51
CA GLU A 255 -4.37 22.90 -18.66
C GLU A 255 -4.21 21.46 -19.18
N ARG A 256 -5.08 20.55 -18.74
CA ARG A 256 -5.20 19.17 -19.22
C ARG A 256 -4.00 18.28 -18.87
N ALA A 257 -3.26 18.64 -17.83
CA ALA A 257 -2.31 17.75 -17.18
C ALA A 257 -3.06 16.70 -16.36
N PRO A 258 -2.75 15.40 -16.49
CA PRO A 258 -3.43 14.35 -15.75
C PRO A 258 -2.76 14.11 -14.39
N PHE A 259 -3.57 13.93 -13.35
CA PHE A 259 -3.13 13.53 -12.00
C PHE A 259 -3.70 12.16 -11.62
N ALA A 260 -2.90 11.34 -10.94
CA ALA A 260 -3.20 9.92 -10.75
C ALA A 260 -4.26 9.66 -9.68
N ILE A 261 -4.06 10.21 -8.47
CA ILE A 261 -4.91 9.93 -7.30
C ILE A 261 -5.21 11.23 -6.55
N CYS A 262 -6.49 11.50 -6.31
CA CYS A 262 -6.97 12.50 -5.36
C CYS A 262 -7.44 11.77 -4.10
N SER A 263 -6.69 11.88 -3.01
CA SER A 263 -6.93 11.12 -1.79
C SER A 263 -7.78 11.91 -0.80
N GLY A 264 -9.01 11.45 -0.58
CA GLY A 264 -9.96 12.08 0.34
C GLY A 264 -10.87 13.15 -0.29
N LEU A 265 -10.60 13.57 -1.54
CA LEU A 265 -11.37 14.57 -2.26
C LEU A 265 -11.79 14.07 -3.65
N LYS A 266 -13.02 14.42 -4.03
CA LYS A 266 -13.57 14.29 -5.39
C LYS A 266 -13.73 15.67 -6.03
N VAL A 267 -13.27 15.81 -7.26
CA VAL A 267 -13.47 16.97 -8.12
C VAL A 267 -14.95 17.10 -8.51
N VAL A 268 -15.54 18.27 -8.27
CA VAL A 268 -16.87 18.65 -8.76
C VAL A 268 -16.75 19.74 -9.83
N SER A 269 -16.11 20.86 -9.48
CA SER A 269 -15.87 21.99 -10.37
C SER A 269 -14.49 22.62 -10.20
N ASN A 270 -13.71 22.21 -9.19
CA ASN A 270 -12.36 22.69 -8.98
C ASN A 270 -11.38 21.95 -9.89
N CYS A 271 -10.85 22.67 -10.88
CA CYS A 271 -9.94 22.12 -11.87
C CYS A 271 -8.46 22.45 -11.58
N ASP A 272 -8.16 23.00 -10.40
CA ASP A 272 -6.79 23.24 -9.94
C ASP A 272 -6.29 21.99 -9.17
N THR A 273 -6.32 20.84 -9.86
CA THR A 273 -6.15 19.51 -9.24
C THR A 273 -4.73 19.24 -8.78
N GLU A 274 -3.75 19.97 -9.31
CA GLU A 274 -2.34 19.94 -8.91
C GLU A 274 -2.12 20.24 -7.42
N HIS A 275 -3.07 20.89 -6.75
CA HIS A 275 -2.95 21.27 -5.34
C HIS A 275 -3.45 20.21 -4.35
N PHE A 276 -4.11 19.14 -4.83
CA PHE A 276 -4.68 18.10 -3.94
C PHE A 276 -4.69 16.68 -4.52
N CYS A 277 -4.19 16.49 -5.74
CA CYS A 277 -4.00 15.17 -6.34
C CYS A 277 -2.51 14.92 -6.60
N VAL A 278 -2.09 13.66 -6.50
CA VAL A 278 -0.68 13.22 -6.57
C VAL A 278 -0.44 12.29 -7.76
N GLY A 279 0.82 12.19 -8.17
CA GLY A 279 1.25 11.47 -9.36
C GLY A 279 0.64 12.06 -10.63
N GLY A 280 1.12 11.65 -11.80
CA GLY A 280 0.61 12.25 -13.04
C GLY A 280 1.42 11.97 -14.28
N GLY A 281 1.17 12.79 -15.30
CA GLY A 281 1.96 12.82 -16.53
C GLY A 281 3.29 13.54 -16.37
N GLY A 282 4.01 13.73 -17.47
CA GLY A 282 5.34 14.36 -17.48
C GLY A 282 5.34 15.81 -17.92
N TYR A 283 4.16 16.41 -18.13
CA TYR A 283 4.04 17.80 -18.50
C TYR A 283 2.86 18.46 -17.80
N VAL A 284 3.19 19.45 -16.96
CA VAL A 284 2.24 20.34 -16.30
C VAL A 284 2.60 21.78 -16.73
N PRO A 285 1.78 22.41 -17.59
CA PRO A 285 2.20 23.61 -18.34
C PRO A 285 2.07 24.92 -17.56
N GLN A 286 1.15 25.03 -16.59
CA GLN A 286 0.95 26.27 -15.84
C GLN A 286 2.20 26.59 -15.01
N GLU A 287 2.75 27.78 -15.26
CA GLU A 287 4.03 28.24 -14.71
C GLU A 287 5.13 27.17 -14.70
N SER A 288 5.16 26.34 -15.74
CA SER A 288 6.05 25.18 -15.83
C SER A 288 7.51 25.57 -15.51
N PRO A 289 8.19 24.86 -14.59
CA PRO A 289 7.82 23.54 -14.06
C PRO A 289 7.15 23.55 -12.67
N LYS A 290 6.62 24.67 -12.15
CA LYS A 290 6.23 24.82 -10.72
C LYS A 290 5.27 23.77 -10.16
N GLU A 291 4.48 23.13 -11.01
CA GLU A 291 3.44 22.17 -10.61
C GLU A 291 3.81 20.72 -10.91
N CYS A 292 5.01 20.49 -11.44
CA CYS A 292 5.48 19.16 -11.81
C CYS A 292 6.23 18.53 -10.63
N GLY A 293 5.82 17.34 -10.24
CA GLY A 293 6.42 16.53 -9.18
C GLY A 293 5.40 15.56 -8.62
N ASP A 294 5.82 14.61 -7.80
CA ASP A 294 4.94 13.56 -7.32
C ASP A 294 3.78 14.11 -6.49
N PHE A 295 3.99 15.19 -5.74
CA PHE A 295 2.93 15.92 -5.02
C PHE A 295 2.46 17.20 -5.75
N GLY A 296 2.76 17.33 -7.04
CA GLY A 296 2.29 18.42 -7.88
C GLY A 296 2.65 19.81 -7.34
N ALA A 297 1.62 20.60 -7.03
CA ALA A 297 1.70 21.98 -6.59
C ALA A 297 1.23 22.17 -5.13
N PHE A 298 1.45 21.19 -4.26
CA PHE A 298 1.08 21.27 -2.84
C PHE A 298 1.80 22.41 -2.09
N ASP A 299 2.84 23.01 -2.67
CA ASP A 299 3.60 24.14 -2.14
C ASP A 299 3.36 25.47 -2.88
N TRP A 300 2.30 25.59 -3.70
CA TRP A 300 2.04 26.75 -4.55
C TRP A 300 2.08 28.10 -3.82
N SER A 301 1.35 28.22 -2.71
CA SER A 301 1.34 29.38 -1.81
C SER A 301 2.37 29.20 -0.66
N GLY A 302 3.49 28.54 -0.95
CA GLY A 302 4.60 28.29 -0.04
C GLY A 302 4.59 26.89 0.60
N TYR A 303 5.78 26.42 0.99
CA TYR A 303 5.99 25.10 1.59
C TYR A 303 5.19 24.91 2.89
N GLY A 304 4.21 24.00 2.86
CA GLY A 304 3.51 23.51 4.04
C GLY A 304 2.75 24.58 4.83
N THR A 305 2.41 25.70 4.18
CA THR A 305 1.82 26.88 4.85
C THR A 305 0.37 26.65 5.28
N GLY A 306 -0.34 25.72 4.62
CA GLY A 306 -1.76 25.48 4.87
C GLY A 306 -2.65 26.69 4.54
N VAL A 307 -2.20 27.57 3.65
CA VAL A 307 -2.94 28.75 3.22
C VAL A 307 -3.19 28.71 1.71
N GLU A 308 -4.27 29.34 1.27
CA GLU A 308 -4.64 29.44 -0.16
C GLU A 308 -4.55 28.09 -0.88
N TRP A 309 -3.57 27.91 -1.78
CA TRP A 309 -3.38 26.73 -2.61
C TRP A 309 -2.31 25.76 -2.10
N SER A 310 -1.73 26.03 -0.93
CA SER A 310 -0.75 25.14 -0.30
C SER A 310 -1.37 24.22 0.74
N ALA A 311 -0.98 22.95 0.69
CA ALA A 311 -1.32 21.96 1.70
C ALA A 311 -0.62 22.27 3.04
N SER A 312 -1.09 21.63 4.10
CA SER A 312 -0.40 21.65 5.39
C SER A 312 0.94 20.94 5.31
N LYS A 313 1.92 21.40 6.10
CA LYS A 313 3.23 20.73 6.23
C LYS A 313 3.12 19.24 6.57
N LYS A 314 2.16 18.87 7.44
CA LYS A 314 1.96 17.47 7.84
C LYS A 314 1.59 16.58 6.65
N LEU A 315 0.69 17.05 5.78
CA LEU A 315 0.28 16.30 4.59
C LEU A 315 1.43 16.17 3.59
N LEU A 316 2.13 17.28 3.33
CA LEU A 316 3.25 17.34 2.40
C LEU A 316 4.42 16.45 2.85
N GLU A 317 4.67 16.34 4.16
CA GLU A 317 5.69 15.47 4.75
C GLU A 317 5.15 14.09 5.15
N SER A 318 4.19 13.55 4.39
CA SER A 318 3.66 12.19 4.58
C SER A 318 3.57 11.42 3.28
N ALA A 319 4.11 10.21 3.26
CA ALA A 319 4.00 9.27 2.17
C ALA A 319 2.59 8.65 2.10
N ILE A 320 2.18 8.29 0.89
CA ILE A 320 0.86 7.72 0.60
C ILE A 320 1.03 6.23 0.30
N LEU A 321 0.81 5.40 1.30
CA LEU A 321 0.92 3.94 1.19
C LEU A 321 -0.39 3.36 0.63
N ILE A 322 -0.27 2.56 -0.42
CA ILE A 322 -1.39 1.99 -1.18
C ILE A 322 -1.40 0.47 -1.02
N TYR A 323 -2.55 -0.05 -0.61
CA TYR A 323 -2.78 -1.45 -0.34
C TYR A 323 -3.88 -2.03 -1.21
N TYR A 324 -3.80 -3.33 -1.50
CA TYR A 324 -4.81 -4.11 -2.23
C TYR A 324 -5.45 -5.20 -1.38
N ARG A 325 -6.73 -5.48 -1.65
CA ARG A 325 -7.47 -6.64 -1.14
C ARG A 325 -8.56 -7.10 -2.10
#